data_AF-C9A719-F1
#
_entry.id   AF-C9A719-F1
#
_cell.length_a   1.000
_cell.length_b   1.000
_cell.length_c   1.000
_cell.angle_alpha   90.00
_cell.angle_beta   90.00
_cell.angle_gamma   90.00
#
_symmetry.space_group_name_H-M   'P 1'
#
loop_
_entity.id
_entity.type
_entity.pdbx_description
1 polymer ?
#
loop_
_entity_poly.entity_id
_entity_poly.type
_entity_poly.pdbx_seq_one_letter_code
_entity_poly.pdbx_strand_id
1 'polypeptide(L)'
;MIEKERARRIVDEVVTYFLSHDCQKIISEMAFEAEGFKAVVQGQFPEQPSDLEHFIDMLNTPRDSTLENYYVELLGGHQTIHEEKDYYLLGLMIDEASIMYEDEQLIVELYRKKYN
;
A
#
# COMPACT_ATOMS: atom_id res chain seq x y z
N MET A 1 -9.54 -13.12 -10.80
CA MET A 1 -8.07 -13.23 -10.91
C MET A 1 -7.45 -11.85 -10.99
N ILE A 2 -7.86 -10.97 -11.91
CA ILE A 2 -7.34 -9.60 -12.05
C ILE A 2 -7.45 -8.78 -10.76
N GLU A 3 -8.63 -8.70 -10.12
CA GLU A 3 -8.76 -7.93 -8.86
C GLU A 3 -7.91 -8.46 -7.71
N LYS A 4 -7.70 -9.78 -7.63
CA LYS A 4 -6.83 -10.37 -6.61
C LYS A 4 -5.36 -10.06 -6.88
N GLU A 5 -4.96 -10.04 -8.14
CA GLU A 5 -3.61 -9.65 -8.56
C GLU A 5 -3.35 -8.17 -8.28
N ARG A 6 -4.35 -7.30 -8.52
CA ARG A 6 -4.26 -5.87 -8.18
C ARG A 6 -4.12 -5.67 -6.67
N ALA A 7 -4.95 -6.33 -5.88
CA ALA A 7 -4.86 -6.29 -4.42
C ALA A 7 -3.49 -6.79 -3.93
N ARG A 8 -2.98 -7.90 -4.48
CA ARG A 8 -1.63 -8.40 -4.18
C ARG A 8 -0.58 -7.32 -4.42
N ARG A 9 -0.55 -6.72 -5.62
CA ARG A 9 0.44 -5.69 -5.97
C ARG A 9 0.37 -4.48 -5.05
N ILE A 10 -0.83 -4.00 -4.73
CA ILE A 10 -1.01 -2.89 -3.79
C ILE A 10 -0.38 -3.23 -2.43
N VAL A 11 -0.66 -4.42 -1.91
CA VAL A 11 -0.12 -4.88 -0.62
C VAL A 11 1.40 -5.10 -0.69
N ASP A 12 1.91 -5.66 -1.78
CA ASP A 12 3.34 -5.92 -1.97
C ASP A 12 4.17 -4.64 -1.92
N GLU A 13 3.65 -3.51 -2.42
CA GLU A 13 4.35 -2.23 -2.33
C GLU A 13 4.38 -1.66 -0.91
N VAL A 14 3.31 -1.83 -0.14
CA VAL A 14 3.34 -1.46 1.29
C VAL A 14 4.32 -2.37 2.02
N VAL A 15 4.35 -3.67 1.74
CA VAL A 15 5.38 -4.56 2.28
C VAL A 15 6.79 -4.10 1.87
N THR A 16 6.95 -3.63 0.63
CA THR A 16 8.23 -3.09 0.14
C THR A 16 8.66 -1.84 0.90
N TYR A 17 7.73 -0.93 1.22
CA TYR A 17 7.98 0.21 2.11
C TYR A 17 8.45 -0.24 3.51
N PHE A 18 7.86 -1.29 4.07
CA PHE A 18 8.27 -1.81 5.38
C PHE A 18 9.68 -2.41 5.31
N LEU A 19 9.97 -3.16 4.25
CA LEU A 19 11.30 -3.75 4.02
C LEU A 19 12.37 -2.69 3.74
N SER A 20 12.03 -1.58 3.09
CA SER A 20 12.97 -0.49 2.83
C SER A 20 13.40 0.26 4.09
N HIS A 21 12.65 0.09 5.18
CA HIS A 21 12.91 0.64 6.50
C HIS A 21 13.43 -0.42 7.48
N ASP A 22 14.04 -1.50 6.97
CA ASP A 22 14.63 -2.59 7.75
C ASP A 22 13.66 -3.28 8.72
N CYS A 23 12.34 -3.23 8.46
CA CYS A 23 11.35 -3.89 9.30
C CYS A 23 11.55 -5.42 9.26
N GLN A 24 11.82 -6.02 10.42
CA GLN A 24 12.17 -7.44 10.52
C GLN A 24 10.97 -8.38 10.56
N LYS A 25 9.82 -7.87 11.01
CA LYS A 25 8.60 -8.65 11.19
C LYS A 25 7.44 -7.88 10.59
N ILE A 26 6.88 -8.44 9.53
CA ILE A 26 5.75 -7.89 8.81
C ILE A 26 4.61 -8.92 8.86
N ILE A 27 3.42 -8.47 9.21
CA ILE A 27 2.18 -9.24 9.12
C ILE A 27 1.31 -8.52 8.10
N SER A 28 0.83 -9.26 7.10
CA SER A 28 -0.06 -8.75 6.07
C SER A 28 -1.30 -9.63 6.00
N GLU A 29 -2.46 -8.99 6.06
CA GLU A 29 -3.77 -9.63 6.01
C GLU A 29 -4.59 -9.00 4.88
N MET A 30 -5.34 -9.82 4.15
CA MET A 30 -6.21 -9.38 3.06
C MET A 30 -7.58 -10.05 3.18
N ALA A 31 -8.64 -9.25 3.09
CA ALA A 31 -10.01 -9.71 3.02
C ALA A 31 -10.65 -9.25 1.70
N PHE A 32 -11.27 -10.20 0.98
CA PHE A 32 -12.03 -9.93 -0.23
C PHE A 32 -13.51 -10.00 0.10
N GLU A 33 -14.14 -8.83 0.20
CA GLU A 33 -15.54 -8.67 0.57
C GLU A 33 -16.41 -8.42 -0.67
N ALA A 34 -17.72 -8.37 -0.50
CA ALA A 34 -18.64 -8.09 -1.61
C ALA A 34 -18.43 -6.69 -2.21
N GLU A 35 -18.11 -5.70 -1.35
CA GLU A 35 -18.00 -4.29 -1.68
C GLU A 35 -16.61 -3.87 -2.18
N GLY A 36 -15.60 -4.72 -1.98
CA GLY A 36 -14.21 -4.33 -2.23
C GLY A 36 -13.19 -5.27 -1.59
N PHE A 37 -11.94 -4.84 -1.53
CA PHE A 37 -10.92 -5.50 -0.73
C PHE A 37 -10.47 -4.58 0.42
N LYS A 38 -10.13 -5.21 1.54
CA LYS A 38 -9.45 -4.58 2.67
C LYS A 38 -8.11 -5.27 2.89
N ALA A 39 -7.09 -4.51 3.23
CA ALA A 39 -5.81 -5.06 3.66
C ALA A 39 -5.30 -4.33 4.90
N VAL A 40 -4.58 -5.06 5.73
CA VAL A 40 -3.85 -4.51 6.88
C VAL A 40 -2.42 -5.00 6.79
N VAL A 41 -1.47 -4.07 6.74
CA VAL A 41 -0.04 -4.37 6.82
C VAL A 41 0.48 -3.74 8.10
N GLN A 42 1.11 -4.55 8.94
CA GLN A 42 1.65 -4.10 10.21
C GLN A 42 3.06 -4.63 10.45
N GLY A 43 3.84 -3.89 11.22
CA GLY A 43 5.23 -4.18 11.48
C GLY A 43 5.79 -3.39 12.64
N GLN A 44 6.90 -3.87 13.18
CA GLN A 44 7.58 -3.23 14.31
C GLN A 44 8.62 -2.24 13.81
N PHE A 45 8.57 -1.03 14.36
CA PHE A 45 9.40 0.12 14.04
C PHE A 45 9.81 0.79 15.35
N PRO A 46 11.05 0.59 15.82
CA PRO A 46 11.55 1.20 17.06
C PRO A 46 11.43 2.73 17.06
N GLU A 47 11.51 3.34 15.88
CA GLU A 47 11.30 4.77 15.66
C GLU A 47 10.39 4.96 14.46
N GLN A 48 9.58 6.03 14.48
CA GLN A 48 8.73 6.40 13.35
C GLN A 48 9.61 6.65 12.10
N PRO A 49 9.26 6.09 10.94
CA PRO A 49 9.96 6.42 9.69
C PRO A 49 9.95 7.92 9.42
N SER A 50 11.11 8.48 9.07
CA SER A 50 11.25 9.93 8.84
C SER A 50 10.44 10.44 7.64
N ASP A 51 10.10 9.55 6.71
CA ASP A 51 9.32 9.85 5.51
C ASP A 51 7.84 9.46 5.65
N LEU A 52 7.39 9.05 6.84
CA LEU A 52 6.03 8.52 7.04
C LEU A 52 4.95 9.52 6.62
N GLU A 53 5.12 10.81 6.93
CA GLU A 53 4.18 11.86 6.51
C GLU A 53 4.09 11.94 4.98
N HIS A 54 5.23 11.84 4.29
CA HIS A 54 5.25 11.83 2.83
C HIS A 54 4.55 10.59 2.28
N PHE A 55 4.82 9.40 2.85
CA PHE A 55 4.14 8.17 2.47
C PHE A 55 2.61 8.27 2.65
N ILE A 56 2.14 8.87 3.75
CA ILE A 56 0.72 9.14 4.02
C ILE A 56 0.12 10.03 2.92
N ASP A 57 0.78 11.13 2.59
CA ASP A 57 0.30 12.06 1.56
C ASP A 57 0.16 11.37 0.20
N MET A 58 1.14 10.54 -0.16
CA MET A 58 1.14 9.81 -1.42
C MET A 58 0.02 8.78 -1.50
N LEU A 59 -0.22 8.01 -0.43
CA LEU A 59 -1.28 7.00 -0.38
C LEU A 59 -2.69 7.61 -0.40
N ASN A 60 -2.85 8.84 0.07
CA ASN A 60 -4.11 9.57 0.03
C ASN A 60 -4.36 10.32 -1.29
N THR A 61 -3.52 10.09 -2.31
CA THR A 61 -3.80 10.60 -3.67
C THR A 61 -5.14 10.03 -4.16
N PRO A 62 -6.07 10.86 -4.67
CA PRO A 62 -7.35 10.37 -5.16
C PRO A 62 -7.21 9.31 -6.25
N ARG A 63 -7.94 8.20 -6.11
CA ARG A 63 -7.99 7.11 -7.09
C ARG A 63 -8.33 7.60 -8.50
N ASP A 64 -7.60 7.12 -9.52
CA ASP A 64 -7.93 7.36 -10.94
C ASP A 64 -8.14 6.05 -11.70
N SER A 65 -9.41 5.72 -11.93
CA SER A 65 -9.84 4.54 -12.70
C SER A 65 -9.33 4.49 -14.14
N THR A 66 -9.07 5.65 -14.75
CA THR A 66 -8.76 5.73 -16.18
C THR A 66 -7.34 5.26 -16.51
N LEU A 67 -6.46 5.31 -15.51
CA LEU A 67 -5.06 4.95 -15.63
C LEU A 67 -4.69 3.65 -14.91
N GLU A 68 -5.69 2.98 -14.32
CA GLU A 68 -5.49 1.86 -13.41
C GLU A 68 -4.76 0.68 -14.08
N ASN A 69 -5.11 0.32 -15.31
CA ASN A 69 -4.45 -0.78 -16.04
C ASN A 69 -2.99 -0.47 -16.35
N TYR A 70 -2.67 0.80 -16.64
CA TYR A 70 -1.31 1.22 -16.95
C TYR A 70 -0.42 1.15 -15.70
N TYR A 71 -0.94 1.57 -14.54
CA TYR A 71 -0.16 1.59 -13.31
C TYR A 71 0.00 0.23 -12.64
N VAL A 72 -0.99 -0.66 -12.77
CA VAL A 72 -0.89 -2.04 -12.27
C VAL A 72 0.32 -2.77 -12.85
N GLU A 73 0.64 -2.54 -14.13
CA GLU A 73 1.81 -3.16 -14.78
C GLU A 73 3.14 -2.60 -14.28
N LEU A 74 3.15 -1.36 -13.78
CA LEU A 74 4.33 -0.68 -13.27
C LEU A 74 4.62 -1.01 -11.79
N LEU A 75 3.58 -1.26 -10.99
CA LEU A 75 3.75 -1.73 -9.61
C LEU A 75 4.48 -3.08 -9.57
N GLY A 76 5.57 -3.19 -8.81
CA GLY A 76 6.40 -4.39 -8.67
C GLY A 76 7.32 -4.70 -9.86
N GLY A 77 7.46 -3.79 -10.83
CA GLY A 77 8.35 -3.95 -11.99
C GLY A 77 9.80 -3.54 -11.74
N HIS A 78 10.09 -2.88 -10.61
CA HIS A 78 11.40 -2.32 -10.31
C HIS A 78 12.26 -3.34 -9.55
N GLN A 79 13.49 -3.56 -10.03
CA GLN A 79 14.47 -4.47 -9.40
C GLN A 79 15.19 -3.83 -8.19
N THR A 80 14.88 -2.58 -7.89
CA THR A 80 15.48 -1.78 -6.83
C THR A 80 14.39 -1.30 -5.89
N ILE A 81 14.65 -1.43 -4.59
CA ILE A 81 13.88 -0.79 -3.54
C ILE A 81 13.97 0.73 -3.80
N HIS A 82 12.82 1.40 -3.94
CA HIS A 82 12.60 2.85 -4.15
C HIS A 82 12.45 3.38 -5.57
N GLU A 83 11.27 3.97 -5.84
CA GLU A 83 11.12 5.36 -6.30
C GLU A 83 9.89 6.00 -5.62
N GLU A 84 9.91 7.29 -5.25
CA GLU A 84 8.75 8.07 -4.76
C GLU A 84 7.50 7.92 -5.65
N LYS A 85 7.73 7.62 -6.94
CA LYS A 85 6.68 7.34 -7.91
C LYS A 85 5.81 6.16 -7.50
N ASP A 86 6.35 5.13 -6.88
CA ASP A 86 5.60 3.91 -6.58
C ASP A 86 4.52 4.17 -5.50
N TYR A 87 4.77 5.05 -4.53
CA TYR A 87 3.78 5.44 -3.54
C TYR A 87 2.66 6.32 -4.12
N TYR A 88 2.97 7.16 -5.11
CA TYR A 88 1.96 7.88 -5.88
C TYR A 88 1.04 6.91 -6.62
N LEU A 89 1.62 5.92 -7.30
CA LEU A 89 0.88 4.91 -8.04
C LEU A 89 -0.03 4.09 -7.12
N LEU A 90 0.41 3.82 -5.90
CA LEU A 90 -0.43 3.18 -4.89
C LEU A 90 -1.65 4.01 -4.53
N GLY A 91 -1.49 5.31 -4.26
CA GLY A 91 -2.61 6.20 -3.97
C GLY A 91 -3.65 6.20 -5.08
N LEU A 92 -3.20 6.29 -6.35
CA LEU A 92 -4.08 6.20 -7.51
C LEU A 92 -4.87 4.89 -7.64
N MET A 93 -4.48 3.85 -6.90
CA MET A 93 -5.07 2.52 -6.96
C MET A 93 -5.92 2.14 -5.74
N ILE A 94 -5.95 2.93 -4.67
CA ILE A 94 -6.75 2.68 -3.47
C ILE A 94 -7.79 3.79 -3.28
N ASP A 95 -8.88 3.49 -2.59
CA ASP A 95 -9.90 4.52 -2.31
C ASP A 95 -9.61 5.23 -0.99
N GLU A 96 -9.16 4.47 0.02
CA GLU A 96 -8.96 4.97 1.38
C GLU A 96 -7.71 4.30 2.00
N ALA A 97 -6.90 5.09 2.70
CA ALA A 97 -5.77 4.62 3.50
C ALA A 97 -5.83 5.23 4.91
N SER A 98 -5.67 4.39 5.92
CA SER A 98 -5.52 4.81 7.33
C SER A 98 -4.16 4.32 7.82
N ILE A 99 -3.40 5.21 8.44
CA ILE A 99 -2.03 4.92 8.87
C ILE A 99 -1.91 5.36 10.33
N MET A 100 -1.39 4.46 11.16
CA MET A 100 -1.25 4.66 12.60
C MET A 100 0.11 4.16 13.05
N TYR A 101 0.81 5.00 13.82
CA TYR A 101 2.05 4.63 14.50
C TYR A 101 1.87 4.82 16.01
N GLU A 102 1.85 3.71 16.75
CA GLU A 102 1.69 3.69 18.21
C GLU A 102 2.45 2.49 18.78
N ASP A 103 3.04 2.63 19.98
CA ASP A 103 3.77 1.55 20.67
C ASP A 103 4.82 0.82 19.80
N GLU A 104 5.63 1.58 19.06
CA GLU A 104 6.65 1.05 18.12
C GLU A 104 6.06 0.15 17.02
N GLN A 105 4.77 0.30 16.72
CA GLN A 105 4.06 -0.46 15.72
C GLN A 105 3.46 0.48 14.66
N LEU A 106 3.83 0.24 13.41
CA LEU A 106 3.20 0.90 12.26
C LEU A 106 2.12 -0.02 11.70
N ILE A 107 0.92 0.53 11.50
CA ILE A 107 -0.24 -0.16 10.92
C ILE A 107 -0.72 0.68 9.74
N VAL A 108 -0.83 0.03 8.57
CA VAL A 108 -1.38 0.60 7.34
C VAL A 108 -2.62 -0.21 6.96
N GLU A 109 -3.78 0.43 7.03
CA GLU A 109 -5.05 -0.12 6.59
C GLU A 109 -5.42 0.46 5.23
N LEU A 110 -5.75 -0.41 4.28
CA LEU A 110 -6.11 -0.04 2.92
C LEU A 110 -7.52 -0.54 2.63
N TYR A 111 -8.31 0.31 1.98
CA TYR A 111 -9.59 -0.08 1.42
C TYR A 111 -9.70 0.36 -0.03
N ARG A 112 -10.23 -0.55 -0.85
CA ARG A 112 -10.52 -0.31 -2.25
C ARG A 112 -11.86 -0.90 -2.62
N LYS A 113 -12.75 -0.05 -3.12
CA LYS A 113 -14.08 -0.40 -3.61
C LYS A 113 -13.97 -1.20 -4.90
N LYS A 114 -14.80 -2.23 -5.02
CA LYS A 114 -14.99 -2.97 -6.25
C LYS A 114 -15.79 -2.09 -7.23
N TYR A 115 -15.31 -1.92 -8.46
CA TYR A 115 -16.14 -1.28 -9.49
C TYR A 115 -17.32 -2.19 -9.85
N ASN A 116 -18.50 -1.59 -9.98
CA ASN A 116 -19.67 -2.20 -10.62
C ASN A 116 -19.53 -2.18 -12.14
#